data_AF-H0SU49-F1
#
_entry.id   AF-H0SU49-F1
#
_cell.length_a   1.000
_cell.length_b   1.000
_cell.length_c   1.000
_cell.angle_alpha   90.00
_cell.angle_beta   90.00
_cell.angle_gamma   90.00
#
_symmetry.space_group_name_H-M   'P 1'
#
loop_
_entity.id
_entity.type
_entity.pdbx_description
1 polymer ?
#
loop_
_entity_poly.entity_id
_entity_poly.type
_entity_poly.pdbx_seq_one_letter_code
_entity_poly.pdbx_strand_id
1 'polypeptide(L)'
;MRFEFAPSRADLYGNLFFKGFMGTGASTSMANSFDQLRHAGATARALMIATAAKLWDIKSADVTINRGIVSCGSNRASFGELIAVAATLAQPEKPQPKDPGQYRLIGVDRPGMRLDNVDKTTGKALFTIDVMREGMKLAMITHAPKFGGVPKTVNIAEVKSISGVLEVLALPIGVVVVADDTWSAIKAKRALRIEWDLSEAESRSSADLLGTYRELASAQGDVAVRKGDAAGVLASGKIIEASFEYPYLAHAAMEPVNITIQWTPGVRADLWYGCQGQSADAYAVSSILGLRPDQVHINTLWAGGSFGRRTTTGADFAVEIALIAKATGGKWPLKLQYLREDDMRGGWYRPLTYHRLRAVLAQDGTPLAWHDRIVTQSINKGTAGEALLVQNGIDSMTVEGAVDLPYAIPHFLVDVSTPKVGVPVNWWRAVGHTHTAHSTEVFIDELAAIAGKDPVEYRRALLADHPRHLGVLLLAAEKASWGTPLPRGRGRGVAVHESFGSYVANVIDVTVERDGTLRVDRVVCAVDPGLSVNPDIIRAQMEGGIGFALGAALRGEILLKEGEVAQSNFDGFEPLRLSEMPKIDVHIIRSSDPPTGIGECGVPCVSPALSNAVFAAIGKRVRSLPLSNIDLRWS
;
A
#
# COMPACT_ATOMS: atom_id res chain seq x y z
N MET A 1 -19.84 0.90 -22.17
CA MET A 1 -18.41 1.29 -22.04
C MET A 1 -17.67 0.05 -21.56
N ARG A 2 -16.51 -0.25 -22.14
CA ARG A 2 -15.64 -1.35 -21.72
C ARG A 2 -14.29 -0.79 -21.28
N PHE A 3 -13.55 -1.51 -20.45
CA PHE A 3 -12.17 -1.19 -20.10
C PHE A 3 -11.28 -2.38 -20.48
N GLU A 4 -9.99 -2.13 -20.67
CA GLU A 4 -8.97 -3.15 -20.91
C GLU A 4 -7.74 -2.78 -20.08
N PHE A 5 -6.97 -3.77 -19.63
CA PHE A 5 -5.68 -3.50 -19.01
C PHE A 5 -4.69 -3.01 -20.07
N ALA A 6 -3.89 -2.00 -19.72
CA ALA A 6 -2.84 -1.52 -20.62
C ALA A 6 -1.81 -2.63 -20.88
N PRO A 7 -1.37 -2.83 -22.14
CA PRO A 7 -0.26 -3.73 -22.43
C PRO A 7 1.04 -3.19 -21.79
N SER A 8 2.02 -4.08 -21.56
CA SER A 8 3.34 -3.72 -21.02
C SER A 8 4.19 -2.91 -22.01
N ARG A 9 3.76 -1.66 -22.28
CA ARG A 9 4.34 -0.71 -23.22
C ARG A 9 4.60 0.61 -22.52
N ALA A 10 5.74 0.69 -21.84
CA ALA A 10 6.13 1.85 -21.03
C ALA A 10 6.26 3.14 -21.85
N ASP A 11 6.60 3.03 -23.14
CA ASP A 11 6.63 4.15 -24.09
C ASP A 11 5.27 4.80 -24.33
N LEU A 12 4.17 4.07 -24.13
CA LEU A 12 2.80 4.55 -24.31
C LEU A 12 2.04 4.77 -23.00
N TYR A 13 2.27 3.89 -22.02
CA TYR A 13 1.52 3.82 -20.77
C TYR A 13 2.39 4.03 -19.52
N GLY A 14 3.61 4.55 -19.70
CA GLY A 14 4.51 4.90 -18.63
C GLY A 14 3.90 5.91 -17.66
N ASN A 15 4.14 5.69 -16.36
CA ASN A 15 3.75 6.65 -15.34
C ASN A 15 4.74 7.83 -15.38
N LEU A 16 4.24 9.03 -15.68
CA LEU A 16 5.06 10.23 -15.78
C LEU A 16 5.75 10.59 -14.46
N PHE A 17 5.12 10.30 -13.31
CA PHE A 17 5.75 10.47 -12.00
C PHE A 17 6.95 9.54 -11.82
N PHE A 18 6.86 8.31 -12.34
CA PHE A 18 7.97 7.35 -12.39
C PHE A 18 8.85 7.52 -13.65
N LYS A 19 8.92 8.72 -14.23
CA LYS A 19 9.77 9.06 -15.39
C LYS A 19 9.56 8.12 -16.60
N GLY A 20 8.32 7.72 -16.85
CA GLY A 20 7.95 6.86 -17.97
C GLY A 20 8.01 5.36 -17.67
N PHE A 21 8.39 4.96 -16.46
CA PHE A 21 8.30 3.57 -16.03
C PHE A 21 6.85 3.14 -15.88
N MET A 22 6.50 1.95 -16.37
CA MET A 22 5.15 1.41 -16.18
C MET A 22 5.04 0.70 -14.84
N GLY A 23 4.25 1.27 -13.95
CA GLY A 23 3.94 0.75 -12.63
C GLY A 23 2.91 1.62 -11.89
N THR A 24 2.32 1.07 -10.83
CA THR A 24 1.32 1.76 -9.99
C THR A 24 1.74 1.77 -8.52
N GLY A 25 1.91 2.95 -7.93
CA GLY A 25 2.32 3.12 -6.53
C GLY A 25 2.28 4.58 -6.08
N ALA A 26 2.58 4.82 -4.80
CA ALA A 26 2.60 6.15 -4.16
C ALA A 26 1.30 6.95 -4.34
N SER A 27 0.18 6.25 -4.52
CA SER A 27 -1.14 6.82 -4.83
C SER A 27 -1.16 7.83 -6.02
N THR A 28 -0.25 7.67 -6.98
CA THR A 28 -0.03 8.66 -8.07
C THR A 28 -1.01 8.57 -9.23
N SER A 29 -1.74 7.47 -9.42
CA SER A 29 -2.53 7.23 -10.64
C SER A 29 -3.53 8.35 -10.96
N MET A 30 -4.30 8.80 -9.97
CA MET A 30 -5.27 9.88 -10.20
C MET A 30 -4.60 11.23 -10.29
N ALA A 31 -3.71 11.56 -9.35
CA ALA A 31 -3.01 12.85 -9.31
C ALA A 31 -2.19 13.12 -10.59
N ASN A 32 -1.55 12.08 -11.14
CA ASN A 32 -0.68 12.20 -12.31
C ASN A 32 -1.46 12.13 -13.64
N SER A 33 -2.50 11.30 -13.73
CA SER A 33 -3.20 11.08 -15.00
C SER A 33 -4.45 11.94 -15.19
N PHE A 34 -4.91 12.68 -14.18
CA PHE A 34 -6.17 13.44 -14.25
C PHE A 34 -6.20 14.41 -15.44
N ASP A 35 -5.24 15.34 -15.51
CA ASP A 35 -5.20 16.32 -16.59
C ASP A 35 -4.78 15.68 -17.91
N GLN A 36 -3.86 14.72 -17.90
CA GLN A 36 -3.47 13.97 -19.10
C GLN A 36 -4.68 13.35 -19.80
N LEU A 37 -5.53 12.64 -19.05
CA LEU A 37 -6.73 11.98 -19.58
C LEU A 37 -7.82 12.99 -19.96
N ARG A 38 -7.94 14.11 -19.25
CA ARG A 38 -8.87 15.20 -19.62
C ARG A 38 -8.48 15.87 -20.93
N HIS A 39 -7.19 16.11 -21.15
CA HIS A 39 -6.70 16.64 -22.43
C HIS A 39 -6.90 15.62 -23.55
N ALA A 40 -6.59 14.35 -23.33
CA ALA A 40 -6.88 13.28 -24.31
C ALA A 40 -8.38 13.22 -24.67
N GLY A 41 -9.26 13.30 -23.67
CA GLY A 41 -10.71 13.35 -23.89
C GLY A 41 -11.18 14.62 -24.60
N ALA A 42 -10.53 15.76 -24.37
CA ALA A 42 -10.81 17.02 -25.07
C ALA A 42 -10.39 16.96 -26.55
N THR A 43 -9.21 16.40 -26.84
CA THR A 43 -8.72 16.14 -28.20
C THR A 43 -9.69 15.25 -28.95
N ALA A 44 -10.05 14.09 -28.37
CA ALA A 44 -11.02 13.18 -28.98
C ALA A 44 -12.36 13.86 -29.26
N ARG A 45 -12.87 14.66 -28.31
CA ARG A 45 -14.13 15.40 -28.49
C ARG A 45 -14.05 16.40 -29.66
N ALA A 46 -12.97 17.16 -29.74
CA ALA A 46 -12.77 18.14 -30.81
C ALA A 46 -12.68 17.48 -32.19
N LEU A 47 -11.94 16.36 -32.29
CA LEU A 47 -11.83 15.60 -33.54
C LEU A 47 -13.18 15.01 -33.98
N MET A 48 -13.99 14.51 -33.05
CA MET A 48 -15.33 13.99 -33.35
C MET A 48 -16.26 15.10 -33.87
N ILE A 49 -16.22 16.28 -33.25
CA ILE A 49 -16.99 17.45 -33.69
C ILE A 49 -16.54 17.90 -35.08
N ALA A 50 -15.23 18.05 -35.30
CA ALA A 50 -14.68 18.46 -36.58
C ALA A 50 -15.01 17.46 -37.70
N THR A 51 -14.96 16.16 -37.39
CA THR A 51 -15.31 15.09 -38.33
C THR A 51 -16.79 15.17 -38.72
N ALA A 52 -17.68 15.29 -37.74
CA ALA A 52 -19.11 15.41 -38.01
C ALA A 52 -19.44 16.70 -38.78
N ALA A 53 -18.83 17.83 -38.42
CA ALA A 53 -18.97 19.09 -39.13
C ALA A 53 -18.56 18.97 -40.60
N LYS A 54 -17.43 18.30 -40.88
CA LYS A 54 -16.95 18.03 -42.24
C LYS A 54 -17.87 17.08 -43.02
N LEU A 55 -18.34 16.01 -42.40
CA LEU A 55 -19.18 15.01 -43.08
C LEU A 55 -20.60 15.49 -43.36
N TRP A 56 -21.14 16.36 -42.49
CA TRP A 56 -22.51 16.87 -42.61
C TRP A 56 -22.57 18.26 -43.24
N ASP A 57 -21.42 18.85 -43.58
CA ASP A 57 -21.29 20.21 -44.12
C ASP A 57 -21.99 21.27 -43.24
N ILE A 58 -21.69 21.25 -41.94
CA ILE A 58 -22.27 22.15 -40.92
C ILE A 58 -21.19 22.81 -40.05
N LYS A 59 -21.57 23.80 -39.24
CA LYS A 59 -20.66 24.44 -38.29
C LYS A 59 -20.40 23.52 -37.10
N SER A 60 -19.14 23.45 -36.66
CA SER A 60 -18.73 22.70 -35.46
C SER A 60 -19.46 23.14 -34.18
N ALA A 61 -19.85 24.42 -34.09
CA ALA A 61 -20.59 24.96 -32.95
C ALA A 61 -22.01 24.37 -32.80
N ASP A 62 -22.59 23.86 -33.89
CA ASP A 62 -23.94 23.29 -33.90
C ASP A 62 -23.92 21.78 -33.56
N VAL A 63 -22.72 21.17 -33.54
CA VAL A 63 -22.55 19.75 -33.23
C VAL A 63 -22.54 19.54 -31.72
N THR A 64 -23.38 18.62 -31.27
CA THR A 64 -23.46 18.20 -29.87
C THR A 64 -22.98 16.77 -29.70
N ILE A 65 -22.46 16.47 -28.50
CA ILE A 65 -22.06 15.11 -28.12
C ILE A 65 -22.77 14.73 -26.83
N ASN A 66 -23.51 13.63 -26.87
CA ASN A 66 -24.15 13.04 -25.71
C ASN A 66 -23.96 11.53 -25.68
N ARG A 67 -23.33 11.01 -24.62
CA ARG A 67 -23.12 9.57 -24.38
C ARG A 67 -22.58 8.79 -25.60
N GLY A 68 -21.58 9.36 -26.29
CA GLY A 68 -20.94 8.72 -27.44
C GLY A 68 -21.67 8.88 -28.77
N ILE A 69 -22.78 9.62 -28.78
CA ILE A 69 -23.50 10.01 -29.99
C ILE A 69 -23.18 11.47 -30.29
N VAL A 70 -22.76 11.72 -31.53
CA VAL A 70 -22.58 13.04 -32.14
C VAL A 70 -23.85 13.37 -32.91
N SER A 71 -24.36 14.60 -32.80
CA SER A 71 -25.63 14.98 -33.43
C SER A 71 -25.77 16.47 -33.75
N CYS A 72 -26.47 16.78 -34.85
CA CYS A 72 -26.96 18.12 -35.21
C CYS A 72 -28.21 18.01 -36.11
N GLY A 73 -29.35 18.56 -35.69
CA GLY A 73 -30.61 18.41 -36.42
C GLY A 73 -31.02 16.94 -36.57
N SER A 74 -31.26 16.50 -37.81
CA SER A 74 -31.53 15.08 -38.14
C SER A 74 -30.27 14.22 -38.24
N ASN A 75 -29.08 14.82 -38.33
CA ASN A 75 -27.82 14.09 -38.47
C ASN A 75 -27.38 13.49 -37.12
N ARG A 76 -27.00 12.21 -37.14
CA ARG A 76 -26.51 11.48 -35.96
C ARG A 76 -25.47 10.44 -36.37
N ALA A 77 -24.42 10.29 -35.58
CA ALA A 77 -23.43 9.23 -35.71
C ALA A 77 -22.83 8.88 -34.35
N SER A 78 -22.42 7.64 -34.16
CA SER A 78 -21.62 7.19 -33.03
C SER A 78 -20.14 7.53 -33.21
N PHE A 79 -19.36 7.54 -32.13
CA PHE A 79 -17.90 7.65 -32.24
C PHE A 79 -17.28 6.57 -33.12
N GLY A 80 -17.83 5.35 -33.13
CA GLY A 80 -17.32 4.24 -33.95
C GLY A 80 -17.47 4.49 -35.45
N GLU A 81 -18.56 5.15 -35.86
CA GLU A 81 -18.79 5.52 -37.27
C GLU A 81 -17.86 6.65 -37.73
N LEU A 82 -17.43 7.51 -36.81
CA LEU A 82 -16.61 8.69 -37.12
C LEU A 82 -15.10 8.44 -36.96
N ILE A 83 -14.68 7.43 -36.18
CA ILE A 83 -13.29 7.31 -35.72
C ILE A 83 -12.27 7.17 -36.85
N ALA A 84 -12.62 6.44 -37.92
CA ALA A 84 -11.72 6.22 -39.06
C ALA A 84 -11.36 7.54 -39.75
N VAL A 85 -12.35 8.43 -39.93
CA VAL A 85 -12.12 9.77 -40.50
C VAL A 85 -11.45 10.67 -39.48
N ALA A 86 -11.89 10.65 -38.22
CA ALA A 86 -11.34 11.48 -37.15
C ALA A 86 -9.84 11.25 -36.93
N ALA A 87 -9.38 10.00 -37.06
CA ALA A 87 -7.98 9.64 -36.94
C ALA A 87 -7.08 10.22 -38.04
N THR A 88 -7.64 10.66 -39.17
CA THR A 88 -6.89 11.31 -40.27
C THR A 88 -6.77 12.83 -40.11
N LEU A 89 -7.53 13.42 -39.19
CA LEU A 89 -7.51 14.86 -38.99
C LEU A 89 -6.30 15.28 -38.15
N ALA A 90 -5.79 16.48 -38.41
CA ALA A 90 -4.76 17.09 -37.58
C ALA A 90 -5.29 17.28 -36.15
N GLN A 91 -4.45 16.98 -35.16
CA GLN A 91 -4.82 17.19 -33.77
C GLN A 91 -4.94 18.69 -33.47
N PRO A 92 -5.96 19.11 -32.71
CA PRO A 92 -6.06 20.49 -32.25
C PRO A 92 -4.85 20.85 -31.37
N GLU A 93 -4.27 22.04 -31.58
CA GLU A 93 -3.10 22.49 -30.81
C GLU A 93 -3.41 22.73 -29.33
N LYS A 94 -4.63 23.22 -29.02
CA LYS A 94 -5.05 23.59 -27.65
C LYS A 94 -6.44 23.04 -27.34
N PRO A 95 -6.60 21.71 -27.21
CA PRO A 95 -7.87 21.10 -26.88
C PRO A 95 -8.34 21.57 -25.51
N GLN A 96 -9.56 22.10 -25.42
CA GLN A 96 -10.08 22.63 -24.15
C GLN A 96 -10.81 21.52 -23.37
N PRO A 97 -10.38 21.15 -22.17
CA PRO A 97 -11.16 20.30 -21.27
C PRO A 97 -12.53 20.91 -20.95
N LYS A 98 -13.49 20.09 -20.51
CA LYS A 98 -14.76 20.61 -20.00
C LYS A 98 -14.53 21.36 -18.69
N ASP A 99 -15.28 22.43 -18.48
CA ASP A 99 -15.35 23.13 -17.20
C ASP A 99 -16.02 22.23 -16.13
N PRO A 100 -15.71 22.42 -14.83
CA PRO A 100 -16.30 21.63 -13.76
C PRO A 100 -17.84 21.61 -13.76
N GLY A 101 -18.50 22.74 -14.09
CA GLY A 101 -19.97 22.81 -14.20
C GLY A 101 -20.56 21.94 -15.31
N GLN A 102 -19.74 21.44 -16.24
CA GLN A 102 -20.14 20.55 -17.32
C GLN A 102 -19.82 19.07 -17.04
N TYR A 103 -19.26 18.76 -15.86
CA TYR A 103 -18.99 17.39 -15.46
C TYR A 103 -20.28 16.60 -15.29
N ARG A 104 -20.26 15.37 -15.81
CA ARG A 104 -21.38 14.42 -15.69
C ARG A 104 -20.99 13.12 -15.00
N LEU A 105 -19.70 12.93 -14.73
CA LEU A 105 -19.12 11.71 -14.16
C LEU A 105 -18.17 12.03 -13.01
N ILE A 106 -17.35 13.08 -13.17
CA ILE A 106 -16.44 13.58 -12.13
C ILE A 106 -17.26 14.26 -11.02
N GLY A 107 -17.01 13.92 -9.76
CA GLY A 107 -17.70 14.52 -8.61
C GLY A 107 -19.14 14.05 -8.41
N VAL A 108 -19.63 13.11 -9.23
CA VAL A 108 -20.98 12.60 -9.11
C VAL A 108 -21.02 11.48 -8.09
N ASP A 109 -21.72 11.72 -6.98
CA ASP A 109 -21.95 10.72 -5.95
C ASP A 109 -23.06 9.76 -6.39
N ARG A 110 -22.67 8.74 -7.15
CA ARG A 110 -23.56 7.68 -7.63
C ARG A 110 -22.90 6.32 -7.44
N PRO A 111 -23.47 5.43 -6.62
CA PRO A 111 -22.95 4.09 -6.41
C PRO A 111 -22.88 3.27 -7.70
N GLY A 112 -21.90 2.37 -7.77
CA GLY A 112 -21.84 1.33 -8.79
C GLY A 112 -21.38 1.79 -10.17
N MET A 113 -20.74 2.97 -10.27
CA MET A 113 -20.22 3.50 -11.53
C MET A 113 -18.95 2.80 -12.06
N ARG A 114 -18.36 1.89 -11.27
CA ARG A 114 -17.18 1.11 -11.66
C ARG A 114 -17.52 0.15 -12.80
N LEU A 115 -16.74 0.19 -13.88
CA LEU A 115 -17.01 -0.58 -15.10
C LEU A 115 -16.80 -2.10 -14.95
N ASP A 116 -16.05 -2.51 -13.93
CA ASP A 116 -15.64 -3.89 -13.66
C ASP A 116 -16.47 -4.56 -12.55
N ASN A 117 -17.49 -3.89 -12.02
CA ASN A 117 -18.35 -4.44 -10.97
C ASN A 117 -19.04 -5.73 -11.42
N VAL A 118 -19.59 -5.75 -12.64
CA VAL A 118 -20.33 -6.90 -13.16
C VAL A 118 -19.44 -8.13 -13.27
N ASP A 119 -18.23 -7.99 -13.82
CA ASP A 119 -17.32 -9.13 -14.00
C ASP A 119 -16.90 -9.72 -12.65
N LYS A 120 -16.68 -8.87 -11.64
CA LYS A 120 -16.32 -9.30 -10.29
C LYS A 120 -17.45 -9.98 -9.54
N THR A 121 -18.68 -9.47 -9.64
CA THR A 121 -19.81 -10.03 -8.90
C THR A 121 -20.44 -11.24 -9.57
N THR A 122 -20.15 -11.48 -10.85
CA THR A 122 -20.64 -12.65 -11.61
C THR A 122 -19.62 -13.77 -11.75
N GLY A 123 -18.39 -13.59 -11.24
CA GLY A 123 -17.30 -14.58 -11.36
C GLY A 123 -16.68 -14.67 -12.76
N LYS A 124 -16.87 -13.63 -13.60
CA LYS A 124 -16.25 -13.56 -14.95
C LYS A 124 -14.87 -12.91 -14.94
N ALA A 125 -14.53 -12.18 -13.88
CA ALA A 125 -13.21 -11.58 -13.72
C ALA A 125 -12.15 -12.69 -13.61
N LEU A 126 -11.16 -12.65 -14.51
CA LEU A 126 -10.05 -13.60 -14.51
C LEU A 126 -8.90 -13.09 -13.64
N PHE A 127 -8.50 -13.92 -12.67
CA PHE A 127 -7.30 -13.77 -11.86
C PHE A 127 -6.20 -14.70 -12.39
N THR A 128 -5.00 -14.58 -11.83
CA THR A 128 -3.86 -15.41 -12.28
C THR A 128 -4.13 -16.91 -12.14
N ILE A 129 -4.85 -17.31 -11.09
CA ILE A 129 -5.17 -18.73 -10.85
C ILE A 129 -6.05 -19.31 -11.95
N ASP A 130 -6.86 -18.49 -12.62
CA ASP A 130 -7.76 -18.91 -13.71
C ASP A 130 -7.04 -19.08 -15.06
N VAL A 131 -5.79 -18.60 -15.17
CA VAL A 131 -5.01 -18.69 -16.41
C VAL A 131 -4.68 -20.15 -16.70
N MET A 132 -5.13 -20.65 -17.85
CA MET A 132 -4.79 -21.98 -18.35
C MET A 132 -4.11 -21.87 -19.71
N ARG A 133 -2.99 -22.59 -19.89
CA ARG A 133 -2.28 -22.71 -21.18
C ARG A 133 -2.21 -24.17 -21.59
N GLU A 134 -2.16 -24.42 -22.89
CA GLU A 134 -1.99 -25.77 -23.41
C GLU A 134 -0.67 -26.37 -22.90
N GLY A 135 -0.74 -27.58 -22.33
CA GLY A 135 0.41 -28.28 -21.78
C GLY A 135 1.02 -27.65 -20.51
N MET A 136 0.36 -26.66 -19.89
CA MET A 136 0.86 -25.96 -18.71
C MET A 136 1.12 -26.90 -17.52
N LYS A 137 2.21 -26.66 -16.80
CA LYS A 137 2.57 -27.37 -15.56
C LYS A 137 2.54 -26.43 -14.36
N LEU A 138 2.34 -27.00 -13.18
CA LEU A 138 2.35 -26.26 -11.93
C LEU A 138 3.74 -26.34 -11.29
N ALA A 139 4.29 -25.20 -10.90
CA ALA A 139 5.49 -25.07 -10.10
C ALA A 139 5.14 -24.62 -8.68
N MET A 140 5.70 -25.29 -7.67
CA MET A 140 5.65 -24.88 -6.27
C MET A 140 7.07 -24.82 -5.73
N ILE A 141 7.44 -23.70 -5.11
CA ILE A 141 8.74 -23.49 -4.48
C ILE A 141 8.64 -23.68 -2.97
N THR A 142 9.68 -24.23 -2.37
CA THR A 142 9.91 -24.24 -0.91
C THR A 142 11.15 -23.42 -0.62
N HIS A 143 10.97 -22.32 0.11
CA HIS A 143 12.05 -21.46 0.58
C HIS A 143 12.68 -21.97 1.87
N ALA A 144 13.87 -21.45 2.19
CA ALA A 144 14.55 -21.73 3.44
C ALA A 144 13.71 -21.24 4.64
N PRO A 145 13.75 -21.95 5.78
CA PRO A 145 13.02 -21.53 6.99
C PRO A 145 13.57 -20.22 7.60
N LYS A 146 14.81 -19.85 7.27
CA LYS A 146 15.45 -18.59 7.66
C LYS A 146 15.91 -17.82 6.43
N PHE A 147 15.72 -16.50 6.44
CA PHE A 147 16.11 -15.64 5.33
C PHE A 147 17.63 -15.63 5.12
N GLY A 148 18.08 -15.84 3.88
CA GLY A 148 19.51 -15.98 3.53
C GLY A 148 19.99 -17.43 3.45
N GLY A 149 19.16 -18.40 3.86
CA GLY A 149 19.48 -19.82 3.72
C GLY A 149 19.35 -20.33 2.29
N VAL A 150 20.14 -21.36 1.95
CA VAL A 150 20.13 -22.00 0.62
C VAL A 150 20.02 -23.53 0.73
N PRO A 151 19.44 -24.23 -0.26
CA PRO A 151 19.39 -25.69 -0.21
C PRO A 151 20.79 -26.30 -0.26
N LYS A 152 21.08 -27.26 0.63
CA LYS A 152 22.35 -28.00 0.67
C LYS A 152 22.19 -29.40 0.11
N THR A 153 21.28 -30.20 0.66
CA THR A 153 20.96 -31.54 0.18
C THR A 153 19.44 -31.73 0.10
N VAL A 154 18.98 -32.52 -0.88
CA VAL A 154 17.55 -32.73 -1.16
C VAL A 154 17.32 -34.18 -1.64
N ASN A 155 16.25 -34.82 -1.18
CA ASN A 155 15.83 -36.17 -1.63
C ASN A 155 15.15 -36.17 -3.03
N ILE A 156 15.81 -35.56 -4.02
CA ILE A 156 15.27 -35.32 -5.38
C ILE A 156 14.70 -36.59 -6.04
N ALA A 157 15.48 -37.68 -6.05
CA ALA A 157 15.11 -38.90 -6.77
C ALA A 157 13.82 -39.55 -6.23
N GLU A 158 13.65 -39.55 -4.90
CA GLU A 158 12.46 -40.08 -4.23
C GLU A 158 11.24 -39.23 -4.57
N VAL A 159 11.33 -37.91 -4.44
CA VAL A 159 10.20 -37.00 -4.70
C VAL A 159 9.81 -37.02 -6.18
N LYS A 160 10.80 -37.12 -7.09
CA LYS A 160 10.57 -37.24 -8.54
C LYS A 160 9.88 -38.57 -8.93
N SER A 161 9.92 -39.59 -8.08
CA SER A 161 9.22 -40.87 -8.33
C SER A 161 7.71 -40.82 -8.03
N ILE A 162 7.23 -39.76 -7.37
CA ILE A 162 5.81 -39.57 -7.08
C ILE A 162 5.06 -39.34 -8.40
N SER A 163 4.00 -40.12 -8.64
CA SER A 163 3.16 -39.98 -9.84
C SER A 163 2.66 -38.55 -10.02
N GLY A 164 2.85 -38.01 -11.23
CA GLY A 164 2.50 -36.63 -11.61
C GLY A 164 3.62 -35.61 -11.38
N VAL A 165 4.75 -35.98 -10.77
CA VAL A 165 5.93 -35.11 -10.63
C VAL A 165 6.81 -35.24 -11.87
N LEU A 166 7.18 -34.10 -12.45
CA LEU A 166 7.98 -34.03 -13.67
C LEU A 166 9.42 -33.65 -13.37
N GLU A 167 9.62 -32.65 -12.50
CA GLU A 167 10.95 -32.18 -12.11
C GLU A 167 10.98 -31.80 -10.63
N VAL A 168 12.15 -32.00 -10.02
CA VAL A 168 12.49 -31.47 -8.69
C VAL A 168 13.86 -30.81 -8.83
N LEU A 169 13.91 -29.50 -8.59
CA LEU A 169 15.07 -28.66 -8.85
C LEU A 169 15.53 -27.99 -7.55
N ALA A 170 16.79 -28.16 -7.19
CA ALA A 170 17.42 -27.33 -6.16
C ALA A 170 18.03 -26.10 -6.83
N LEU A 171 17.50 -24.92 -6.52
CA LEU A 171 17.97 -23.62 -6.99
C LEU A 171 18.49 -22.81 -5.80
N PRO A 172 19.34 -21.78 -6.00
CA PRO A 172 19.77 -20.91 -4.90
C PRO A 172 18.60 -20.25 -4.13
N ILE A 173 17.47 -20.04 -4.82
CA ILE A 173 16.24 -19.45 -4.28
C ILE A 173 15.37 -20.43 -3.48
N GLY A 174 15.65 -21.73 -3.52
CA GLY A 174 14.84 -22.76 -2.87
C GLY A 174 14.70 -24.04 -3.68
N VAL A 175 13.84 -24.95 -3.22
CA VAL A 175 13.58 -26.22 -3.89
C VAL A 175 12.23 -26.19 -4.59
N VAL A 176 12.24 -26.42 -5.90
CA VAL A 176 11.08 -26.32 -6.77
C VAL A 176 10.61 -27.71 -7.19
N VAL A 177 9.31 -27.94 -7.08
CA VAL A 177 8.61 -29.08 -7.66
C VAL A 177 7.83 -28.60 -8.87
N VAL A 178 7.97 -29.29 -10.00
CA VAL A 178 7.12 -29.12 -11.18
C VAL A 178 6.28 -30.38 -11.38
N ALA A 179 4.96 -30.24 -11.49
CA ALA A 179 4.01 -31.34 -11.59
C ALA A 179 2.89 -31.06 -12.61
N ASP A 180 2.18 -32.12 -13.00
CA ASP A 180 1.04 -32.05 -13.92
C ASP A 180 -0.17 -31.32 -13.33
N ASP A 181 -0.35 -31.41 -12.01
CA ASP A 181 -1.52 -30.91 -11.32
C ASP A 181 -1.21 -30.46 -9.89
N THR A 182 -2.16 -29.71 -9.30
CA THR A 182 -2.03 -29.14 -7.95
C THR A 182 -1.84 -30.18 -6.86
N TRP A 183 -2.54 -31.31 -6.93
CA TRP A 183 -2.45 -32.32 -5.88
C TRP A 183 -1.11 -33.04 -5.90
N SER A 184 -0.62 -33.37 -7.09
CA SER A 184 0.70 -33.96 -7.28
C SER A 184 1.81 -33.02 -6.81
N ALA A 185 1.72 -31.72 -7.12
CA ALA A 185 2.65 -30.70 -6.63
C ALA A 185 2.66 -30.62 -5.09
N ILE A 186 1.48 -30.57 -4.45
CA ILE A 186 1.37 -30.49 -2.98
C ILE A 186 1.94 -31.75 -2.30
N LYS A 187 1.60 -32.94 -2.81
CA LYS A 187 2.15 -34.21 -2.28
C LYS A 187 3.67 -34.23 -2.34
N ALA A 188 4.22 -33.83 -3.48
CA ALA A 188 5.65 -33.80 -3.70
C ALA A 188 6.35 -32.76 -2.82
N LYS A 189 5.79 -31.54 -2.69
CA LYS A 189 6.30 -30.52 -1.77
C LYS A 189 6.34 -31.03 -0.32
N ARG A 190 5.29 -31.73 0.13
CA ARG A 190 5.24 -32.34 1.48
C ARG A 190 6.23 -33.49 1.69
N ALA A 191 6.66 -34.16 0.61
CA ALA A 191 7.63 -35.25 0.65
C ALA A 191 9.10 -34.77 0.60
N LEU A 192 9.33 -33.47 0.38
CA LEU A 192 10.66 -32.89 0.37
C LEU A 192 11.30 -33.01 1.76
N ARG A 193 12.51 -33.57 1.78
CA ARG A 193 13.45 -33.52 2.90
C ARG A 193 14.64 -32.71 2.43
N ILE A 194 14.80 -31.53 3.01
CA ILE A 194 15.80 -30.53 2.60
C ILE A 194 16.69 -30.25 3.80
N GLU A 195 17.99 -30.47 3.63
CA GLU A 195 18.97 -29.85 4.52
C GLU A 195 19.32 -28.48 3.98
N TRP A 196 19.22 -27.47 4.84
CA TRP A 196 19.51 -26.09 4.50
C TRP A 196 20.91 -25.72 4.99
N ASP A 197 21.64 -24.97 4.18
CA ASP A 197 22.76 -24.18 4.68
C ASP A 197 22.22 -22.85 5.20
N LEU A 198 22.43 -22.59 6.48
CA LEU A 198 21.92 -21.43 7.20
C LEU A 198 23.05 -20.54 7.76
N SER A 199 24.31 -20.74 7.33
CA SER A 199 25.45 -20.00 7.91
C SER A 199 25.34 -18.49 7.71
N GLU A 200 24.79 -18.06 6.56
CA GLU A 200 24.56 -16.65 6.21
C GLU A 200 23.13 -16.18 6.51
N ALA A 201 22.30 -17.03 7.14
CA ALA A 201 20.91 -16.72 7.37
C ALA A 201 20.72 -15.82 8.61
N GLU A 202 19.67 -15.00 8.59
CA GLU A 202 19.24 -14.27 9.79
C GLU A 202 18.84 -15.26 10.88
N SER A 203 19.49 -15.16 12.04
CA SER A 203 19.31 -16.08 13.17
C SER A 203 18.71 -15.39 14.40
N ARG A 204 18.62 -14.06 14.40
CA ARG A 204 18.07 -13.28 15.52
C ARG A 204 16.56 -13.44 15.60
N SER A 205 16.03 -13.46 16.83
CA SER A 205 14.59 -13.36 17.07
C SER A 205 14.10 -11.91 16.88
N SER A 206 12.78 -11.71 16.77
CA SER A 206 12.21 -10.35 16.77
C SER A 206 12.54 -9.58 18.04
N ALA A 207 12.68 -10.27 19.19
CA ALA A 207 13.07 -9.65 20.45
C ALA A 207 14.53 -9.14 20.41
N ASP A 208 15.45 -9.92 19.85
CA ASP A 208 16.86 -9.53 19.69
C ASP A 208 17.01 -8.35 18.73
N LEU A 209 16.30 -8.39 17.61
CA LEU A 209 16.25 -7.29 16.64
C LEU A 209 15.75 -6.00 17.30
N LEU A 210 14.64 -6.08 18.03
CA LEU A 210 14.07 -4.93 18.73
C LEU A 210 15.01 -4.41 19.84
N GLY A 211 15.72 -5.30 20.54
CA GLY A 211 16.80 -4.94 21.46
C GLY A 211 17.87 -4.07 20.78
N THR A 212 18.36 -4.52 19.62
CA THR A 212 19.32 -3.75 18.80
C THR A 212 18.75 -2.39 18.39
N TYR A 213 17.46 -2.31 18.06
CA TYR A 213 16.84 -1.06 17.64
C TYR A 213 16.73 -0.05 18.78
N ARG A 214 16.44 -0.51 20.01
CA ARG A 214 16.45 0.34 21.22
C ARG A 214 17.85 0.91 21.50
N GLU A 215 18.88 0.11 21.32
CA GLU A 215 20.28 0.55 21.46
C GLU A 215 20.63 1.62 20.43
N LEU A 216 20.27 1.41 19.15
CA LEU A 216 20.49 2.39 18.08
C LEU A 216 19.73 3.71 18.32
N ALA A 217 18.54 3.64 18.93
CA ALA A 217 17.76 4.82 19.31
C ALA A 217 18.35 5.58 20.52
N SER A 218 19.35 5.03 21.20
CA SER A 218 20.08 5.71 22.27
C SER A 218 21.24 6.55 21.74
N ALA A 219 21.72 6.27 20.53
CA ALA A 219 22.72 7.05 19.81
C ALA A 219 22.09 8.06 18.84
N GLN A 220 22.88 9.04 18.37
CA GLN A 220 22.51 9.90 17.25
C GLN A 220 22.54 9.10 15.93
N GLY A 221 21.72 9.49 14.95
CA GLY A 221 21.81 8.95 13.59
C GLY A 221 21.66 10.04 12.54
N ASP A 222 21.25 9.63 11.36
CA ASP A 222 21.25 10.50 10.18
C ASP A 222 20.09 11.50 10.28
N VAL A 223 20.42 12.79 10.28
CA VAL A 223 19.45 13.87 10.46
C VAL A 223 18.61 14.02 9.20
N ALA A 224 17.31 13.70 9.30
CA ALA A 224 16.36 13.84 8.21
C ALA A 224 15.84 15.27 8.08
N VAL A 225 15.52 15.93 9.20
CA VAL A 225 15.18 17.35 9.23
C VAL A 225 15.55 17.98 10.57
N ARG A 226 15.92 19.26 10.54
CA ARG A 226 16.19 20.09 11.71
C ARG A 226 15.65 21.50 11.51
N LYS A 227 14.93 22.01 12.51
CA LYS A 227 14.44 23.40 12.59
C LYS A 227 14.73 23.93 14.00
N GLY A 228 15.37 25.10 14.09
CA GLY A 228 15.77 25.67 15.37
C GLY A 228 16.73 24.76 16.17
N ASP A 229 16.84 25.02 17.48
CA ASP A 229 17.69 24.26 18.40
C ASP A 229 16.93 23.26 19.31
N ALA A 230 16.42 22.16 18.74
CA ALA A 230 15.75 21.12 19.52
C ALA A 230 16.67 20.48 20.57
N ALA A 231 17.96 20.32 20.26
CA ALA A 231 18.91 19.69 21.16
C ALA A 231 19.14 20.53 22.43
N GLY A 232 19.36 21.84 22.28
CA GLY A 232 19.55 22.74 23.43
C GLY A 232 18.29 22.87 24.30
N VAL A 233 17.11 22.97 23.69
CA VAL A 233 15.84 23.04 24.43
C VAL A 233 15.55 21.74 25.17
N LEU A 234 15.79 20.58 24.56
CA LEU A 234 15.64 19.28 25.21
C LEU A 234 16.63 19.11 26.38
N ALA A 235 17.86 19.61 26.26
CA ALA A 235 18.87 19.50 27.31
C ALA A 235 18.56 20.36 28.55
N SER A 236 17.77 21.42 28.40
CA SER A 236 17.46 22.39 29.46
C SER A 236 16.02 22.31 29.98
N GLY A 237 15.11 21.70 29.22
CA GLY A 237 13.69 21.58 29.55
C GLY A 237 13.31 20.30 30.29
N LYS A 238 12.07 20.25 30.80
CA LYS A 238 11.47 19.02 31.33
C LYS A 238 11.06 18.11 30.19
N ILE A 239 11.87 17.08 29.93
CA ILE A 239 11.61 16.13 28.85
C ILE A 239 10.40 15.26 29.19
N ILE A 240 9.47 15.19 28.24
CA ILE A 240 8.45 14.15 28.14
C ILE A 240 8.96 13.16 27.09
N GLU A 241 8.99 11.87 27.41
CA GLU A 241 9.54 10.83 26.53
C GLU A 241 8.57 9.65 26.42
N ALA A 242 8.47 9.11 25.20
CA ALA A 242 7.71 7.90 24.89
C ALA A 242 8.45 7.08 23.82
N SER A 243 8.26 5.77 23.84
CA SER A 243 8.82 4.87 22.83
C SER A 243 7.70 4.04 22.20
N PHE A 244 7.83 3.75 20.90
CA PHE A 244 6.83 3.06 20.11
C PHE A 244 7.47 1.93 19.33
N GLU A 245 6.80 0.79 19.27
CA GLU A 245 7.33 -0.45 18.71
C GLU A 245 6.33 -1.06 17.74
N TYR A 246 6.83 -1.48 16.58
CA TYR A 246 6.02 -2.00 15.48
C TYR A 246 6.62 -3.30 14.94
N PRO A 247 5.84 -4.38 14.85
CA PRO A 247 6.31 -5.65 14.31
C PRO A 247 6.40 -5.58 12.78
N TYR A 248 7.06 -6.60 12.22
CA TYR A 248 6.90 -6.92 10.81
C TYR A 248 5.42 -7.21 10.51
N LEU A 249 4.95 -6.83 9.33
CA LEU A 249 3.59 -7.16 8.86
C LEU A 249 3.64 -7.80 7.47
N ALA A 250 2.93 -8.92 7.33
CA ALA A 250 2.58 -9.44 6.02
C ALA A 250 1.43 -8.63 5.40
N HIS A 251 1.38 -8.59 4.07
CA HIS A 251 0.26 -7.98 3.33
C HIS A 251 -1.03 -8.79 3.42
N ALA A 252 -0.89 -10.11 3.59
CA ALA A 252 -2.00 -11.03 3.77
C ALA A 252 -3.10 -10.92 2.69
N ALA A 253 -2.73 -10.69 1.43
CA ALA A 253 -3.67 -10.67 0.30
C ALA A 253 -4.47 -11.97 0.22
N MET A 254 -5.75 -11.93 -0.19
CA MET A 254 -6.59 -13.14 -0.21
C MET A 254 -6.11 -14.15 -1.27
N GLU A 255 -5.64 -13.66 -2.41
CA GLU A 255 -4.93 -14.46 -3.41
C GLU A 255 -3.43 -14.50 -3.05
N PRO A 256 -2.85 -15.68 -2.75
CA PRO A 256 -1.41 -15.84 -2.58
C PRO A 256 -0.65 -15.53 -3.87
N VAL A 257 0.63 -15.18 -3.74
CA VAL A 257 1.50 -14.90 -4.88
C VAL A 257 1.46 -16.02 -5.93
N ASN A 258 1.26 -15.59 -7.16
CA ASN A 258 1.17 -16.48 -8.32
C ASN A 258 1.56 -15.73 -9.60
N ILE A 259 2.10 -16.49 -10.56
CA ILE A 259 2.50 -15.98 -11.87
C ILE A 259 2.53 -17.11 -12.89
N THR A 260 2.02 -16.85 -14.09
CA THR A 260 2.13 -17.78 -15.22
C THR A 260 3.10 -17.24 -16.26
N ILE A 261 3.98 -18.09 -16.79
CA ILE A 261 4.87 -17.79 -17.91
C ILE A 261 4.69 -18.80 -19.04
N GLN A 262 4.75 -18.32 -20.28
CA GLN A 262 5.01 -19.13 -21.46
C GLN A 262 6.23 -18.54 -22.16
N TRP A 263 7.29 -19.33 -22.29
CA TRP A 263 8.57 -18.87 -22.82
C TRP A 263 9.00 -19.71 -24.01
N THR A 264 9.26 -19.05 -25.13
CA THR A 264 9.92 -19.63 -26.30
C THR A 264 11.37 -19.13 -26.31
N PRO A 265 12.36 -20.00 -26.04
CA PRO A 265 13.77 -19.60 -25.93
C PRO A 265 14.26 -18.75 -27.11
N GLY A 266 14.92 -17.63 -26.82
CA GLY A 266 15.44 -16.67 -27.81
C GLY A 266 14.38 -15.83 -28.54
N VAL A 267 13.09 -16.16 -28.41
CA VAL A 267 12.02 -15.54 -29.20
C VAL A 267 11.15 -14.61 -28.37
N ARG A 268 10.51 -15.12 -27.29
CA ARG A 268 9.47 -14.38 -26.56
C ARG A 268 9.17 -15.00 -25.21
N ALA A 269 8.84 -14.16 -24.22
CA ALA A 269 8.22 -14.58 -22.95
C ALA A 269 6.89 -13.83 -22.73
N ASP A 270 5.82 -14.57 -22.52
CA ASP A 270 4.51 -14.06 -22.14
C ASP A 270 4.23 -14.40 -20.69
N LEU A 271 3.83 -13.40 -19.91
CA LEU A 271 3.48 -13.54 -18.51
C LEU A 271 2.02 -13.12 -18.29
N TRP A 272 1.34 -13.78 -17.36
CA TRP A 272 -0.03 -13.44 -16.93
C TRP A 272 -0.10 -13.46 -15.41
N TYR A 273 -0.42 -12.30 -14.81
CA TYR A 273 -0.64 -12.16 -13.38
C TYR A 273 -1.17 -10.77 -13.00
N GLY A 274 -1.66 -10.64 -11.77
CA GLY A 274 -1.85 -9.34 -11.12
C GLY A 274 -0.51 -8.62 -10.94
N CYS A 275 -0.14 -7.77 -11.89
CA CYS A 275 1.15 -7.07 -11.93
C CYS A 275 1.00 -5.60 -11.53
N GLN A 276 1.89 -5.10 -10.67
CA GLN A 276 1.91 -3.70 -10.24
C GLN A 276 3.20 -2.95 -10.65
N GLY A 277 4.28 -3.66 -11.00
CA GLY A 277 5.56 -3.10 -11.47
C GLY A 277 6.05 -3.65 -12.82
N GLN A 278 5.27 -3.47 -13.89
CA GLN A 278 5.50 -4.12 -15.20
C GLN A 278 6.92 -3.94 -15.74
N SER A 279 7.47 -2.72 -15.67
CA SER A 279 8.77 -2.45 -16.28
C SER A 279 9.94 -3.11 -15.50
N ALA A 280 9.81 -3.30 -14.18
CA ALA A 280 10.85 -3.95 -13.36
C ALA A 280 10.86 -5.44 -13.67
N ASP A 281 9.67 -6.04 -13.62
CA ASP A 281 9.47 -7.46 -13.83
C ASP A 281 9.89 -7.86 -15.25
N ALA A 282 9.55 -7.06 -16.27
CA ALA A 282 9.97 -7.30 -17.65
C ALA A 282 11.50 -7.24 -17.82
N TYR A 283 12.16 -6.31 -17.13
CA TYR A 283 13.62 -6.19 -17.15
C TYR A 283 14.30 -7.39 -16.46
N ALA A 284 13.81 -7.79 -15.28
CA ALA A 284 14.35 -8.94 -14.55
C ALA A 284 14.20 -10.24 -15.35
N VAL A 285 13.01 -10.48 -15.92
CA VAL A 285 12.73 -11.65 -16.73
C VAL A 285 13.59 -11.66 -18.00
N SER A 286 13.70 -10.53 -18.71
CA SER A 286 14.50 -10.46 -19.95
C SER A 286 15.98 -10.76 -19.68
N SER A 287 16.53 -10.22 -18.58
CA SER A 287 17.91 -10.46 -18.15
C SER A 287 18.18 -11.93 -17.82
N ILE A 288 17.27 -12.61 -17.13
CA ILE A 288 17.42 -14.03 -16.76
C ILE A 288 17.33 -14.93 -17.98
N LEU A 289 16.35 -14.67 -18.86
CA LEU A 289 16.03 -15.51 -20.02
C LEU A 289 16.88 -15.18 -21.26
N GLY A 290 17.71 -14.13 -21.21
CA GLY A 290 18.53 -13.71 -22.35
C GLY A 290 17.70 -13.15 -23.51
N LEU A 291 16.64 -12.41 -23.19
CA LEU A 291 15.75 -11.76 -24.15
C LEU A 291 16.00 -10.24 -24.18
N ARG A 292 15.56 -9.58 -25.24
CA ARG A 292 15.42 -8.11 -25.24
C ARG A 292 14.15 -7.69 -24.47
N PRO A 293 14.10 -6.46 -23.93
CA PRO A 293 12.91 -5.98 -23.21
C PRO A 293 11.61 -6.02 -24.02
N ASP A 294 11.66 -5.76 -25.33
CA ASP A 294 10.50 -5.81 -26.24
C ASP A 294 9.97 -7.23 -26.51
N GLN A 295 10.72 -8.27 -26.12
CA GLN A 295 10.34 -9.67 -26.24
C GLN A 295 9.65 -10.22 -24.98
N VAL A 296 9.49 -9.40 -23.94
CA VAL A 296 8.79 -9.77 -22.70
C VAL A 296 7.45 -9.04 -22.64
N HIS A 297 6.37 -9.80 -22.61
CA HIS A 297 5.01 -9.27 -22.58
C HIS A 297 4.32 -9.65 -21.27
N ILE A 298 3.88 -8.65 -20.52
CA ILE A 298 3.11 -8.85 -19.30
C ILE A 298 1.65 -8.52 -19.57
N ASN A 299 0.83 -9.57 -19.57
CA ASN A 299 -0.62 -9.50 -19.63
C ASN A 299 -1.15 -9.30 -18.21
N THR A 300 -1.33 -8.04 -17.82
CA THR A 300 -1.81 -7.71 -16.47
C THR A 300 -3.25 -8.19 -16.30
N LEU A 301 -3.51 -8.89 -15.20
CA LEU A 301 -4.83 -9.39 -14.80
C LEU A 301 -5.32 -8.71 -13.52
N TRP A 302 -6.54 -9.05 -13.11
CA TRP A 302 -7.00 -8.73 -11.76
C TRP A 302 -6.11 -9.40 -10.71
N ALA A 303 -5.98 -8.75 -9.56
CA ALA A 303 -5.28 -9.27 -8.40
C ALA A 303 -6.27 -9.43 -7.23
N GLY A 304 -6.21 -10.55 -6.52
CA GLY A 304 -6.96 -10.78 -5.27
C GLY A 304 -6.35 -10.08 -4.06
N GLY A 305 -5.91 -8.84 -4.25
CA GLY A 305 -5.12 -8.06 -3.30
C GLY A 305 -3.65 -7.90 -3.74
N SER A 306 -3.04 -6.81 -3.29
CA SER A 306 -1.59 -6.57 -3.38
C SER A 306 -1.15 -5.92 -2.07
N PHE A 307 -1.74 -4.76 -1.75
CA PHE A 307 -1.39 -3.96 -0.59
C PHE A 307 0.11 -3.58 -0.53
N GLY A 308 0.81 -3.67 -1.66
CA GLY A 308 2.25 -3.51 -1.80
C GLY A 308 2.98 -4.80 -2.22
N ARG A 309 2.45 -5.98 -1.92
CA ARG A 309 3.12 -7.28 -2.15
C ARG A 309 3.51 -7.55 -3.61
N ARG A 310 2.69 -7.09 -4.56
CA ARG A 310 2.87 -7.35 -6.01
C ARG A 310 3.75 -6.32 -6.72
N THR A 311 4.46 -5.49 -5.95
CA THR A 311 5.62 -4.71 -6.38
C THR A 311 6.73 -4.95 -5.37
N THR A 312 7.89 -5.38 -5.81
CA THR A 312 9.07 -5.54 -4.94
C THR A 312 10.28 -4.89 -5.62
N THR A 313 11.26 -4.46 -4.83
CA THR A 313 12.51 -3.90 -5.38
C THR A 313 13.33 -4.91 -6.17
N GLY A 314 13.13 -6.21 -5.92
CA GLY A 314 13.84 -7.32 -6.57
C GLY A 314 13.04 -8.10 -7.60
N ALA A 315 11.77 -7.76 -7.85
CA ALA A 315 10.86 -8.52 -8.73
C ALA A 315 10.83 -10.03 -8.39
N ASP A 316 10.82 -10.35 -7.09
CA ASP A 316 11.04 -11.68 -6.52
C ASP A 316 10.32 -12.82 -7.26
N PHE A 317 9.00 -12.76 -7.38
CA PHE A 317 8.23 -13.83 -8.03
C PHE A 317 8.42 -13.88 -9.55
N ALA A 318 8.76 -12.75 -10.21
CA ALA A 318 9.09 -12.72 -11.63
C ALA A 318 10.48 -13.33 -11.90
N VAL A 319 11.44 -13.07 -10.99
CA VAL A 319 12.75 -13.72 -10.97
C VAL A 319 12.60 -15.22 -10.78
N GLU A 320 11.81 -15.66 -9.79
CA GLU A 320 11.61 -17.08 -9.52
C GLU A 320 11.05 -17.83 -10.72
N ILE A 321 9.95 -17.36 -11.31
CA ILE A 321 9.35 -18.05 -12.45
C ILE A 321 10.29 -18.05 -13.68
N ALA A 322 11.08 -17.00 -13.88
CA ALA A 322 12.07 -16.94 -14.96
C ALA A 322 13.22 -17.94 -14.73
N LEU A 323 13.72 -18.07 -13.49
CA LEU A 323 14.74 -19.06 -13.13
C LEU A 323 14.23 -20.49 -13.32
N ILE A 324 12.97 -20.77 -12.94
CA ILE A 324 12.36 -22.08 -13.13
C ILE A 324 12.16 -22.38 -14.62
N ALA A 325 11.66 -21.41 -15.40
CA ALA A 325 11.52 -21.55 -16.85
C ALA A 325 12.87 -21.83 -17.54
N LYS A 326 13.93 -21.13 -17.12
CA LYS A 326 15.29 -21.35 -17.61
C LYS A 326 15.82 -22.74 -17.25
N ALA A 327 15.69 -23.14 -15.98
CA ALA A 327 16.17 -24.42 -15.49
C ALA A 327 15.45 -25.62 -16.13
N THR A 328 14.18 -25.45 -16.50
CA THR A 328 13.40 -26.45 -17.24
C THR A 328 13.59 -26.36 -18.76
N GLY A 329 14.36 -25.39 -19.27
CA GLY A 329 14.62 -25.21 -20.69
C GLY A 329 13.42 -24.73 -21.52
N GLY A 330 12.41 -24.15 -20.88
CA GLY A 330 11.18 -23.70 -21.54
C GLY A 330 10.32 -24.84 -22.10
N LYS A 331 10.46 -26.07 -21.56
CA LYS A 331 9.72 -27.27 -22.01
C LYS A 331 8.20 -27.09 -22.00
N TRP A 332 7.68 -26.33 -21.04
CA TRP A 332 6.24 -26.14 -20.83
C TRP A 332 5.94 -24.69 -20.43
N PRO A 333 4.71 -24.19 -20.68
CA PRO A 333 4.17 -23.09 -19.89
C PRO A 333 4.14 -23.49 -18.41
N LEU A 334 4.49 -22.56 -17.52
CA LEU A 334 4.58 -22.82 -16.08
C LEU A 334 3.70 -21.83 -15.33
N LYS A 335 2.94 -22.33 -14.35
CA LYS A 335 2.31 -21.50 -13.32
C LYS A 335 3.03 -21.72 -12.00
N LEU A 336 3.68 -20.69 -11.47
CA LEU A 336 4.15 -20.66 -10.09
C LEU A 336 2.97 -20.29 -9.20
N GLN A 337 2.68 -21.14 -8.21
CA GLN A 337 1.60 -20.90 -7.25
C GLN A 337 2.14 -21.13 -5.85
N TYR A 338 2.15 -20.08 -5.04
CA TYR A 338 2.44 -20.22 -3.62
C TYR A 338 1.25 -20.83 -2.89
N LEU A 339 1.53 -21.62 -1.87
CA LEU A 339 0.54 -21.87 -0.81
C LEU A 339 0.47 -20.65 0.11
N ARG A 340 -0.60 -20.55 0.91
CA ARG A 340 -0.73 -19.47 1.89
C ARG A 340 0.45 -19.45 2.86
N GLU A 341 0.90 -20.62 3.28
CA GLU A 341 2.02 -20.81 4.18
C GLU A 341 3.34 -20.33 3.59
N ASP A 342 3.52 -20.51 2.29
CA ASP A 342 4.71 -20.02 1.58
C ASP A 342 4.66 -18.50 1.42
N ASP A 343 3.50 -17.93 1.07
CA ASP A 343 3.34 -16.48 0.93
C ASP A 343 3.52 -15.73 2.26
N MET A 344 2.99 -16.28 3.36
CA MET A 344 3.14 -15.68 4.69
C MET A 344 4.59 -15.74 5.19
N ARG A 345 5.30 -16.85 4.98
CA ARG A 345 6.69 -17.05 5.42
C ARG A 345 7.73 -16.51 4.43
N GLY A 346 7.32 -16.23 3.19
CA GLY A 346 8.21 -15.85 2.09
C GLY A 346 8.84 -14.46 2.21
N GLY A 347 8.61 -13.73 3.30
CA GLY A 347 9.23 -12.44 3.55
C GLY A 347 8.48 -11.27 2.90
N TRP A 348 9.26 -10.23 2.58
CA TRP A 348 8.78 -8.96 2.00
C TRP A 348 7.80 -8.23 2.91
N TYR A 349 8.15 -8.10 4.19
CA TYR A 349 7.27 -7.53 5.20
C TYR A 349 7.32 -6.01 5.24
N ARG A 350 6.27 -5.38 5.78
CA ARG A 350 6.44 -4.04 6.35
C ARG A 350 7.59 -4.11 7.38
N PRO A 351 8.60 -3.22 7.34
CA PRO A 351 9.70 -3.25 8.30
C PRO A 351 9.24 -3.26 9.76
N LEU A 352 9.98 -3.99 10.60
CA LEU A 352 10.02 -3.75 12.04
C LEU A 352 10.55 -2.33 12.26
N THR A 353 9.89 -1.57 13.13
CA THR A 353 10.22 -0.16 13.37
C THR A 353 10.17 0.16 14.85
N TYR A 354 11.09 1.01 15.29
CA TYR A 354 11.14 1.59 16.63
C TYR A 354 11.17 3.12 16.54
N HIS A 355 10.41 3.79 17.39
CA HIS A 355 10.53 5.23 17.62
C HIS A 355 10.87 5.52 19.07
N ARG A 356 11.65 6.57 19.30
CA ARG A 356 11.74 7.25 20.58
C ARG A 356 11.45 8.73 20.37
N LEU A 357 10.33 9.16 20.93
CA LEU A 357 9.83 10.52 20.86
C LEU A 357 10.13 11.27 22.15
N ARG A 358 10.63 12.50 22.00
CA ARG A 358 10.87 13.44 23.11
C ARG A 358 10.25 14.79 22.80
N ALA A 359 9.69 15.42 23.82
CA ALA A 359 9.22 16.79 23.72
C ALA A 359 9.48 17.58 24.99
N VAL A 360 9.49 18.91 24.85
CA VAL A 360 9.41 19.88 25.95
C VAL A 360 8.23 20.78 25.66
N LEU A 361 7.39 21.02 26.65
CA LEU A 361 6.27 21.96 26.54
C LEU A 361 6.70 23.37 27.01
N ALA A 362 6.17 24.40 26.35
CA ALA A 362 6.19 25.77 26.84
C ALA A 362 5.26 25.93 28.06
N GLN A 363 5.32 27.09 28.72
CA GLN A 363 4.52 27.37 29.92
C GLN A 363 3.00 27.32 29.65
N ASP A 364 2.57 27.63 28.43
CA ASP A 364 1.17 27.56 28.01
C ASP A 364 0.73 26.14 27.59
N GLY A 365 1.60 25.14 27.74
CA GLY A 365 1.36 23.74 27.38
C GLY A 365 1.50 23.41 25.89
N THR A 366 1.93 24.34 25.03
CA THR A 366 2.23 24.04 23.62
C THR A 366 3.59 23.34 23.46
N PRO A 367 3.82 22.51 22.43
CA PRO A 367 5.11 21.87 22.22
C PRO A 367 6.16 22.89 21.79
N LEU A 368 7.18 23.09 22.62
CA LEU A 368 8.31 23.97 22.34
C LEU A 368 9.40 23.24 21.56
N ALA A 369 9.73 22.02 21.96
CA ALA A 369 10.69 21.18 21.26
C ALA A 369 10.13 19.79 21.00
N TRP A 370 10.57 19.20 19.90
CA TRP A 370 10.24 17.85 19.45
C TRP A 370 11.47 17.17 18.88
N HIS A 371 11.63 15.89 19.22
CA HIS A 371 12.59 15.01 18.61
C HIS A 371 12.00 13.62 18.40
N ASP A 372 11.88 13.19 17.14
CA ASP A 372 11.60 11.81 16.76
C ASP A 372 12.88 11.08 16.33
N ARG A 373 13.22 10.03 17.07
CA ARG A 373 14.33 9.12 16.77
C ARG A 373 13.77 7.85 16.17
N ILE A 374 13.97 7.64 14.87
CA ILE A 374 13.42 6.49 14.12
C ILE A 374 14.49 5.43 13.90
N VAL A 375 14.17 4.16 14.10
CA VAL A 375 15.04 3.03 13.74
C VAL A 375 14.25 2.03 12.92
N THR A 376 14.61 1.87 11.65
CA THR A 376 13.90 0.97 10.72
C THR A 376 14.74 0.62 9.49
N GLN A 377 14.49 -0.54 8.90
CA GLN A 377 15.14 -0.95 7.65
C GLN A 377 14.71 -0.04 6.50
N SER A 378 15.64 0.24 5.59
CA SER A 378 15.34 0.88 4.31
C SER A 378 14.81 -0.16 3.32
N ILE A 379 13.80 0.23 2.54
CA ILE A 379 13.28 -0.57 1.44
C ILE A 379 14.17 -0.39 0.20
N ASN A 380 14.78 0.79 0.03
CA ASN A 380 15.47 1.18 -1.20
C ASN A 380 17.00 1.04 -1.17
N LYS A 381 17.67 1.07 0.00
CA LYS A 381 19.13 0.89 0.09
C LYS A 381 19.54 -0.49 -0.43
N GLY A 382 20.57 -0.54 -1.26
CA GLY A 382 21.05 -1.75 -1.93
C GLY A 382 20.21 -2.18 -3.12
N THR A 383 19.27 -1.35 -3.59
CA THR A 383 18.37 -1.67 -4.71
C THR A 383 18.56 -0.70 -5.88
N ALA A 384 17.97 -1.00 -7.03
CA ALA A 384 17.97 -0.09 -8.18
C ALA A 384 17.29 1.27 -7.89
N GLY A 385 16.46 1.36 -6.85
CA GLY A 385 15.80 2.60 -6.42
C GLY A 385 16.67 3.50 -5.55
N GLU A 386 17.84 3.03 -5.07
CA GLU A 386 18.66 3.74 -4.08
C GLU A 386 19.03 5.16 -4.54
N ALA A 387 19.55 5.31 -5.77
CA ALA A 387 19.98 6.61 -6.29
C ALA A 387 18.84 7.64 -6.42
N LEU A 388 17.59 7.20 -6.46
CA LEU A 388 16.42 8.08 -6.59
C LEU A 388 15.77 8.39 -5.24
N LEU A 389 15.71 7.41 -4.34
CA LEU A 389 14.89 7.46 -3.12
C LEU A 389 15.71 7.56 -1.83
N VAL A 390 17.03 7.35 -1.90
CA VAL A 390 17.95 7.50 -0.78
C VAL A 390 18.81 8.76 -0.99
N GLN A 391 18.64 9.74 -0.12
CA GLN A 391 19.41 10.99 -0.16
C GLN A 391 20.16 11.17 1.16
N ASN A 392 21.45 11.48 1.09
CA ASN A 392 22.33 11.62 2.26
C ASN A 392 22.28 10.40 3.20
N GLY A 393 22.15 9.20 2.62
CA GLY A 393 22.02 7.96 3.39
C GLY A 393 20.65 7.74 4.03
N ILE A 394 19.63 8.55 3.74
CA ILE A 394 18.28 8.42 4.30
C ILE A 394 17.32 8.01 3.19
N ASP A 395 16.61 6.90 3.41
CA ASP A 395 15.49 6.49 2.56
C ASP A 395 14.26 7.31 2.94
N SER A 396 13.76 8.14 2.01
CA SER A 396 12.64 9.06 2.30
C SER A 396 11.41 8.33 2.83
N MET A 397 11.19 7.08 2.38
CA MET A 397 10.07 6.22 2.77
C MET A 397 10.06 5.83 4.26
N THR A 398 11.19 5.97 4.95
CA THR A 398 11.33 5.62 6.37
C THR A 398 10.96 6.75 7.32
N VAL A 399 10.80 7.97 6.80
CA VAL A 399 10.59 9.19 7.58
C VAL A 399 9.37 10.01 7.11
N GLU A 400 8.58 9.47 6.17
CA GLU A 400 7.39 10.14 5.61
C GLU A 400 6.34 10.44 6.68
N GLY A 401 5.79 11.65 6.68
CA GLY A 401 4.85 12.12 7.69
C GLY A 401 5.51 12.53 9.01
N ALA A 402 6.78 12.16 9.27
CA ALA A 402 7.52 12.63 10.44
C ALA A 402 8.32 13.90 10.13
N VAL A 403 8.90 14.03 8.94
CA VAL A 403 9.73 15.20 8.57
C VAL A 403 8.93 16.46 8.22
N ASP A 404 7.67 16.27 7.86
CA ASP A 404 6.74 17.28 7.34
C ASP A 404 5.54 17.48 8.28
N LEU A 405 5.75 17.27 9.59
CA LEU A 405 4.69 17.42 10.58
C LEU A 405 4.04 18.82 10.53
N PRO A 406 2.70 18.90 10.42
CA PRO A 406 1.99 20.16 10.24
C PRO A 406 1.80 20.95 11.55
N TYR A 407 2.20 20.39 12.69
CA TYR A 407 2.03 21.05 13.97
C TYR A 407 3.04 22.18 14.17
N ALA A 408 2.58 23.31 14.69
CA ALA A 408 3.40 24.45 15.02
C ALA A 408 4.37 24.12 16.17
N ILE A 409 5.57 23.63 15.81
CA ILE A 409 6.67 23.32 16.73
C ILE A 409 7.92 24.10 16.27
N PRO A 410 8.47 24.99 17.11
CA PRO A 410 9.58 25.85 16.70
C PRO A 410 10.93 25.13 16.68
N HIS A 411 11.16 24.20 17.62
CA HIS A 411 12.40 23.44 17.73
C HIS A 411 12.16 21.98 17.39
N PHE A 412 12.54 21.56 16.19
CA PHE A 412 12.14 20.29 15.60
C PHE A 412 13.35 19.51 15.11
N LEU A 413 13.40 18.23 15.44
CA LEU A 413 14.43 17.30 14.98
C LEU A 413 13.79 15.96 14.64
N VAL A 414 14.13 15.43 13.48
CA VAL A 414 13.90 14.01 13.15
C VAL A 414 15.22 13.46 12.64
N ASP A 415 15.63 12.33 13.21
CA ASP A 415 16.77 11.59 12.72
C ASP A 415 16.49 10.08 12.74
N VAL A 416 17.20 9.36 11.88
CA VAL A 416 16.93 7.95 11.60
C VAL A 416 18.20 7.10 11.69
N SER A 417 18.07 5.85 12.13
CA SER A 417 19.09 4.82 11.95
C SER A 417 18.54 3.71 11.07
N THR A 418 19.34 3.29 10.09
CA THR A 418 18.98 2.18 9.19
C THR A 418 19.81 0.93 9.53
N PRO A 419 19.30 0.01 10.36
CA PRO A 419 19.97 -1.25 10.64
C PRO A 419 20.02 -2.16 9.42
N LYS A 420 21.05 -3.01 9.36
CA LYS A 420 21.14 -4.12 8.42
C LYS A 420 20.58 -5.39 9.07
N VAL A 421 19.55 -5.95 8.45
CA VAL A 421 18.83 -7.14 8.92
C VAL A 421 18.59 -8.05 7.73
N GLY A 422 18.74 -9.36 7.90
CA GLY A 422 18.62 -10.32 6.80
C GLY A 422 17.18 -10.58 6.33
N VAL A 423 16.18 -10.01 7.00
CA VAL A 423 14.76 -10.12 6.65
C VAL A 423 14.42 -9.20 5.48
N PRO A 424 13.89 -9.72 4.36
CA PRO A 424 13.42 -8.90 3.25
C PRO A 424 12.24 -8.04 3.67
N VAL A 425 12.29 -6.75 3.34
CA VAL A 425 11.23 -5.78 3.61
C VAL A 425 10.67 -5.20 2.32
N ASN A 426 9.43 -4.74 2.37
CA ASN A 426 8.73 -4.17 1.24
C ASN A 426 7.75 -3.07 1.64
N TRP A 427 7.24 -2.34 0.64
CA TRP A 427 6.10 -1.46 0.83
C TRP A 427 4.90 -2.27 1.31
N TRP A 428 4.30 -1.84 2.41
CA TRP A 428 2.98 -2.26 2.88
C TRP A 428 2.09 -1.02 2.85
N ARG A 429 0.81 -1.16 2.48
CA ARG A 429 -0.10 -0.03 2.19
C ARG A 429 0.06 1.14 3.19
N ALA A 430 0.36 2.33 2.67
CA ALA A 430 0.70 3.56 3.39
C ALA A 430 2.13 3.68 3.93
N VAL A 431 3.01 2.72 3.63
CA VAL A 431 4.47 2.80 3.78
C VAL A 431 4.90 3.33 5.16
N GLY A 432 5.68 4.41 5.23
CA GLY A 432 6.17 5.00 6.48
C GLY A 432 5.06 5.62 7.33
N HIS A 433 4.00 6.13 6.70
CA HIS A 433 2.86 6.73 7.39
C HIS A 433 2.15 5.78 8.36
N THR A 434 2.34 4.46 8.22
CA THR A 434 1.74 3.46 9.12
C THR A 434 2.32 3.46 10.54
N HIS A 435 3.58 3.88 10.70
CA HIS A 435 4.23 3.97 12.01
C HIS A 435 4.43 5.42 12.46
N THR A 436 4.71 6.35 11.53
CA THR A 436 4.90 7.78 11.86
C THR A 436 3.60 8.45 12.31
N ALA A 437 2.46 8.15 11.67
CA ALA A 437 1.17 8.68 12.10
C ALA A 437 0.78 8.18 13.50
N HIS A 438 1.01 6.89 13.78
CA HIS A 438 0.71 6.32 15.10
C HIS A 438 1.56 6.95 16.20
N SER A 439 2.89 6.99 16.03
CA SER A 439 3.79 7.54 17.05
C SER A 439 3.51 9.02 17.30
N THR A 440 3.33 9.79 16.22
CA THR A 440 3.04 11.22 16.31
C THR A 440 1.71 11.49 17.00
N GLU A 441 0.61 10.93 16.49
CA GLU A 441 -0.73 11.32 16.93
C GLU A 441 -1.07 10.80 18.34
N VAL A 442 -0.49 9.68 18.75
CA VAL A 442 -0.58 9.24 20.15
C VAL A 442 0.24 10.15 21.06
N PHE A 443 1.45 10.55 20.64
CA PHE A 443 2.29 11.41 21.47
C PHE A 443 1.72 12.83 21.58
N ILE A 444 1.17 13.39 20.50
CA ILE A 444 0.46 14.68 20.54
C ILE A 444 -0.74 14.63 21.49
N ASP A 445 -1.48 13.52 21.54
CA ASP A 445 -2.58 13.33 22.49
C ASP A 445 -2.08 13.22 23.95
N GLU A 446 -0.92 12.61 24.17
CA GLU A 446 -0.22 12.61 25.46
C GLU A 446 0.17 14.02 25.90
N LEU A 447 0.73 14.82 24.99
CA LEU A 447 1.08 16.22 25.27
C LEU A 447 -0.16 17.05 25.60
N ALA A 448 -1.28 16.85 24.89
CA ALA A 448 -2.56 17.50 25.19
C ALA A 448 -3.04 17.16 26.61
N ALA A 449 -3.01 15.88 26.98
CA ALA A 449 -3.42 15.43 28.31
C ALA A 449 -2.52 16.00 29.43
N ILE A 450 -1.19 16.02 29.22
CA ILE A 450 -0.24 16.63 30.17
C ILE A 450 -0.49 18.14 30.31
N ALA A 451 -0.84 18.82 29.21
CA ALA A 451 -1.21 20.22 29.20
C ALA A 451 -2.62 20.51 29.76
N GLY A 452 -3.42 19.47 30.08
CA GLY A 452 -4.80 19.62 30.52
C GLY A 452 -5.73 20.21 29.45
N LYS A 453 -5.43 19.98 28.17
CA LYS A 453 -6.20 20.50 27.03
C LYS A 453 -6.97 19.39 26.32
N ASP A 454 -8.15 19.73 25.80
CA ASP A 454 -8.88 18.84 24.90
C ASP A 454 -8.04 18.54 23.64
N PRO A 455 -7.96 17.27 23.20
CA PRO A 455 -7.04 16.88 22.13
C PRO A 455 -7.46 17.37 20.73
N VAL A 456 -8.75 17.69 20.50
CA VAL A 456 -9.19 18.33 19.24
C VAL A 456 -8.81 19.80 19.26
N GLU A 457 -9.08 20.51 20.36
CA GLU A 457 -8.73 21.93 20.51
C GLU A 457 -7.21 22.15 20.54
N TYR A 458 -6.45 21.21 21.12
CA TYR A 458 -4.99 21.23 21.10
C TYR A 458 -4.45 21.17 19.67
N ARG A 459 -4.92 20.20 18.87
CA ARG A 459 -4.58 20.09 17.45
C ARG A 459 -5.06 21.31 16.65
N ARG A 460 -6.25 21.83 16.95
CA ARG A 460 -6.80 23.03 16.29
C ARG A 460 -5.86 24.22 16.42
N ALA A 461 -5.32 24.45 17.63
CA ALA A 461 -4.37 25.53 17.87
C ALA A 461 -3.04 25.30 17.12
N LEU A 462 -2.52 24.06 17.15
CA LEU A 462 -1.24 23.73 16.51
C LEU A 462 -1.30 23.68 14.98
N LEU A 463 -2.50 23.53 14.40
CA LEU A 463 -2.73 23.45 12.95
C LEU A 463 -3.31 24.75 12.36
N ALA A 464 -3.23 25.88 13.08
CA ALA A 464 -3.86 27.15 12.68
C ALA A 464 -3.54 27.57 11.22
N ASP A 465 -2.31 27.32 10.77
CA ASP A 465 -1.83 27.68 9.42
C ASP A 465 -2.05 26.56 8.37
N HIS A 466 -2.74 25.47 8.74
CA HIS A 466 -2.98 24.29 7.91
C HIS A 466 -4.48 24.04 7.70
N PRO A 467 -5.17 24.84 6.88
CA PRO A 467 -6.64 24.84 6.79
C PRO A 467 -7.25 23.51 6.32
N ARG A 468 -6.55 22.73 5.47
CA ARG A 468 -7.06 21.42 5.02
C ARG A 468 -7.00 20.35 6.12
N HIS A 469 -5.93 20.34 6.92
CA HIS A 469 -5.85 19.52 8.14
C HIS A 469 -6.96 19.90 9.13
N LEU A 470 -7.15 21.20 9.38
CA LEU A 470 -8.22 21.68 10.24
C LEU A 470 -9.60 21.29 9.72
N GLY A 471 -9.83 21.42 8.41
CA GLY A 471 -11.09 21.07 7.78
C GLY A 471 -11.51 19.64 8.06
N VAL A 472 -10.60 18.67 7.86
CA VAL A 472 -10.91 17.26 8.13
C VAL A 472 -11.03 16.97 9.63
N LEU A 473 -10.16 17.55 10.47
CA LEU A 473 -10.21 17.39 11.93
C LEU A 473 -11.56 17.84 12.50
N LEU A 474 -11.97 19.06 12.17
CA LEU A 474 -13.20 19.66 12.68
C LEU A 474 -14.44 18.93 12.15
N LEU A 475 -14.44 18.54 10.87
CA LEU A 475 -15.55 17.77 10.29
C LEU A 475 -15.70 16.40 10.96
N ALA A 476 -14.60 15.67 11.19
CA ALA A 476 -14.65 14.39 11.89
C ALA A 476 -15.15 14.55 13.34
N ALA A 477 -14.64 15.55 14.06
CA ALA A 477 -15.05 15.85 15.43
C ALA A 477 -16.55 16.21 15.51
N GLU A 478 -17.05 17.06 14.61
CA GLU A 478 -18.47 17.42 14.52
C GLU A 478 -19.34 16.17 14.29
N LYS A 479 -18.99 15.36 13.28
CA LYS A 479 -19.77 14.17 12.88
C LYS A 479 -19.72 13.04 13.90
N ALA A 480 -18.69 13.01 14.74
CA ALA A 480 -18.58 12.12 15.89
C ALA A 480 -19.24 12.65 17.16
N SER A 481 -19.82 13.86 17.14
CA SER A 481 -20.39 14.51 18.32
C SER A 481 -19.35 14.64 19.45
N TRP A 482 -18.12 15.04 19.09
CA TRP A 482 -17.03 15.30 20.02
C TRP A 482 -17.46 16.26 21.13
N GLY A 483 -16.94 16.06 22.34
CA GLY A 483 -17.35 16.80 23.54
C GLY A 483 -18.56 16.22 24.28
N THR A 484 -19.29 15.28 23.69
CA THR A 484 -20.33 14.53 24.42
C THR A 484 -19.67 13.57 25.43
N PRO A 485 -19.98 13.65 26.74
CA PRO A 485 -19.41 12.76 27.75
C PRO A 485 -19.74 11.28 27.48
N LEU A 486 -18.77 10.40 27.75
CA LEU A 486 -18.93 8.96 27.69
C LEU A 486 -18.74 8.35 29.08
N PRO A 487 -19.46 7.26 29.42
CA PRO A 487 -19.23 6.56 30.69
C PRO A 487 -17.86 5.90 30.70
N ARG A 488 -17.31 5.67 31.89
CA ARG A 488 -16.05 4.95 32.06
C ARG A 488 -16.09 3.57 31.38
N GLY A 489 -14.99 3.16 30.76
CA GLY A 489 -14.96 1.97 29.90
C GLY A 489 -15.38 2.25 28.47
N ARG A 490 -15.89 3.45 28.15
CA ARG A 490 -16.08 3.91 26.78
C ARG A 490 -15.23 5.13 26.52
N GLY A 491 -14.61 5.18 25.35
CA GLY A 491 -13.68 6.22 24.99
C GLY A 491 -13.84 6.65 23.56
N ARG A 492 -13.42 7.88 23.29
CA ARG A 492 -13.40 8.47 21.96
C ARG A 492 -12.02 9.06 21.73
N GLY A 493 -11.37 8.66 20.65
CA GLY A 493 -10.02 9.09 20.28
C GLY A 493 -10.00 9.72 18.90
N VAL A 494 -9.10 10.68 18.70
CA VAL A 494 -8.95 11.42 17.44
C VAL A 494 -7.52 11.32 16.91
N ALA A 495 -7.38 11.31 15.60
CA ALA A 495 -6.12 11.49 14.90
C ALA A 495 -6.34 12.21 13.55
N VAL A 496 -5.37 13.01 13.12
CA VAL A 496 -5.36 13.68 11.81
C VAL A 496 -3.99 13.52 11.17
N HIS A 497 -3.95 13.21 9.87
CA HIS A 497 -2.71 12.94 9.15
C HIS A 497 -2.83 13.30 7.67
N GLU A 498 -1.75 13.82 7.08
CA GLU A 498 -1.60 14.00 5.64
C GLU A 498 -0.77 12.85 5.05
N SER A 499 -1.26 12.26 3.97
CA SER A 499 -0.49 11.29 3.19
C SER A 499 -0.86 11.40 1.72
N PHE A 500 0.13 11.35 0.84
CA PHE A 500 -0.06 11.40 -0.62
C PHE A 500 -0.87 12.61 -1.11
N GLY A 501 -0.76 13.75 -0.41
CA GLY A 501 -1.48 14.99 -0.68
C GLY A 501 -2.97 14.97 -0.30
N SER A 502 -3.45 13.92 0.37
CA SER A 502 -4.79 13.86 0.96
C SER A 502 -4.72 13.99 2.47
N TYR A 503 -5.72 14.66 3.03
CA TYR A 503 -5.85 14.91 4.46
C TYR A 503 -6.94 14.01 5.00
N VAL A 504 -6.66 13.29 6.09
CA VAL A 504 -7.64 12.38 6.72
C VAL A 504 -7.68 12.62 8.22
N ALA A 505 -8.87 12.65 8.79
CA ALA A 505 -9.07 12.58 10.22
C ALA A 505 -10.01 11.43 10.58
N ASN A 506 -9.65 10.66 11.60
CA ASN A 506 -10.51 9.64 12.17
C ASN A 506 -10.86 9.99 13.62
N VAL A 507 -12.13 9.80 13.97
CA VAL A 507 -12.59 9.72 15.36
C VAL A 507 -13.14 8.32 15.60
N ILE A 508 -12.61 7.63 16.59
CA ILE A 508 -12.96 6.24 16.91
C ILE A 508 -13.61 6.16 18.29
N ASP A 509 -14.78 5.54 18.34
CA ASP A 509 -15.47 5.17 19.58
C ASP A 509 -15.14 3.72 19.92
N VAL A 510 -14.77 3.47 21.18
CA VAL A 510 -14.50 2.12 21.70
C VAL A 510 -15.25 1.84 22.99
N THR A 511 -15.47 0.56 23.24
CA THR A 511 -15.86 0.01 24.53
C THR A 511 -14.77 -0.96 25.00
N VAL A 512 -14.30 -0.79 26.23
CA VAL A 512 -13.36 -1.68 26.91
C VAL A 512 -14.04 -2.20 28.18
N GLU A 513 -14.37 -3.48 28.18
CA GLU A 513 -14.95 -4.14 29.35
C GLU A 513 -13.91 -4.28 30.48
N ARG A 514 -14.37 -4.51 31.71
CA ARG A 514 -13.48 -4.61 32.89
C ARG A 514 -12.44 -5.73 32.76
N ASP A 515 -12.77 -6.80 32.05
CA ASP A 515 -11.87 -7.92 31.75
C ASP A 515 -10.86 -7.62 30.64
N GLY A 516 -10.89 -6.41 30.07
CA GLY A 516 -10.00 -5.97 29.00
C GLY A 516 -10.52 -6.26 27.60
N THR A 517 -11.70 -6.85 27.44
CA THR A 517 -12.31 -7.08 26.12
C THR A 517 -12.56 -5.73 25.42
N LEU A 518 -11.88 -5.53 24.30
CA LEU A 518 -11.99 -4.33 23.47
C LEU A 518 -12.96 -4.56 22.30
N ARG A 519 -13.87 -3.61 22.11
CA ARG A 519 -14.71 -3.49 20.91
C ARG A 519 -14.53 -2.12 20.28
N VAL A 520 -14.31 -2.09 18.97
CA VAL A 520 -14.36 -0.86 18.18
C VAL A 520 -15.81 -0.66 17.75
N ASP A 521 -16.46 0.38 18.25
CA ASP A 521 -17.90 0.60 18.08
C ASP A 521 -18.19 1.32 16.77
N ARG A 522 -17.44 2.39 16.50
CA ARG A 522 -17.69 3.29 15.37
C ARG A 522 -16.41 4.02 14.96
N VAL A 523 -16.26 4.25 13.66
CA VAL A 523 -15.22 5.11 13.07
C VAL A 523 -15.90 6.19 12.23
N VAL A 524 -15.68 7.44 12.60
CA VAL A 524 -16.05 8.60 11.77
C VAL A 524 -14.80 9.09 11.06
N CYS A 525 -14.82 9.05 9.74
CA CYS A 525 -13.70 9.39 8.88
C CYS A 525 -14.04 10.64 8.07
N ALA A 526 -13.24 11.69 8.17
CA ALA A 526 -13.29 12.82 7.26
C ALA A 526 -12.08 12.79 6.33
N VAL A 527 -12.28 13.06 5.04
CA VAL A 527 -11.22 13.03 4.03
C VAL A 527 -11.33 14.21 3.06
N ASP A 528 -10.19 14.83 2.76
CA ASP A 528 -10.03 15.85 1.73
C ASP A 528 -9.00 15.40 0.69
N PRO A 529 -9.45 14.87 -0.47
CA PRO A 529 -8.60 14.46 -1.58
C PRO A 529 -8.49 15.53 -2.69
N GLY A 530 -8.86 16.78 -2.39
CA GLY A 530 -9.14 17.78 -3.41
C GLY A 530 -10.41 17.44 -4.18
N LEU A 531 -10.43 17.67 -5.49
CA LEU A 531 -11.56 17.32 -6.35
C LEU A 531 -11.84 15.81 -6.30
N SER A 532 -12.98 15.44 -5.74
CA SER A 532 -13.40 14.05 -5.63
C SER A 532 -13.81 13.47 -6.98
N VAL A 533 -12.90 12.80 -7.69
CA VAL A 533 -13.20 12.29 -9.04
C VAL A 533 -14.33 11.27 -9.02
N ASN A 534 -14.28 10.29 -8.13
CA ASN A 534 -15.35 9.33 -7.91
C ASN A 534 -15.59 9.16 -6.39
N PRO A 535 -16.57 9.88 -5.81
CA PRO A 535 -16.85 9.83 -4.37
C PRO A 535 -17.14 8.43 -3.82
N ASP A 536 -17.82 7.56 -4.58
CA ASP A 536 -18.13 6.18 -4.20
C ASP A 536 -16.84 5.33 -4.04
N ILE A 537 -15.89 5.48 -4.96
CA ILE A 537 -14.58 4.80 -4.85
C ILE A 537 -13.75 5.33 -3.69
N ILE A 538 -13.76 6.65 -3.46
CA ILE A 538 -13.07 7.26 -2.32
C ILE A 538 -13.61 6.68 -1.01
N ARG A 539 -14.94 6.62 -0.87
CA ARG A 539 -15.61 6.02 0.29
C ARG A 539 -15.18 4.57 0.52
N ALA A 540 -15.27 3.73 -0.51
CA ALA A 540 -14.85 2.34 -0.44
C ALA A 540 -13.35 2.19 -0.11
N GLN A 541 -12.49 3.11 -0.58
CA GLN A 541 -11.07 3.10 -0.23
C GLN A 541 -10.82 3.45 1.23
N MET A 542 -11.57 4.39 1.81
CA MET A 542 -11.50 4.70 3.24
C MET A 542 -12.01 3.53 4.08
N GLU A 543 -13.18 2.98 3.78
CA GLU A 543 -13.76 1.83 4.49
C GLU A 543 -12.82 0.62 4.49
N GLY A 544 -12.30 0.26 3.31
CA GLY A 544 -11.35 -0.85 3.18
C GLY A 544 -9.98 -0.55 3.81
N GLY A 545 -9.53 0.71 3.80
CA GLY A 545 -8.31 1.14 4.49
C GLY A 545 -8.44 1.04 6.01
N ILE A 546 -9.58 1.46 6.55
CA ILE A 546 -9.89 1.39 7.98
C ILE A 546 -9.93 -0.06 8.45
N GLY A 547 -10.65 -0.94 7.75
CA GLY A 547 -10.69 -2.36 8.09
C GLY A 547 -9.31 -3.03 8.03
N PHE A 548 -8.51 -2.71 7.00
CA PHE A 548 -7.14 -3.21 6.85
C PHE A 548 -6.23 -2.78 8.01
N ALA A 549 -6.29 -1.50 8.40
CA ALA A 549 -5.49 -0.96 9.49
C ALA A 549 -5.93 -1.49 10.86
N LEU A 550 -7.24 -1.69 11.09
CA LEU A 550 -7.76 -2.29 12.32
C LEU A 550 -7.23 -3.71 12.52
N GLY A 551 -7.22 -4.54 11.47
CA GLY A 551 -6.65 -5.89 11.56
C GLY A 551 -5.19 -5.86 12.02
N ALA A 552 -4.38 -4.99 11.42
CA ALA A 552 -2.98 -4.81 11.80
C ALA A 552 -2.82 -4.28 13.24
N ALA A 553 -3.59 -3.26 13.62
CA ALA A 553 -3.49 -2.64 14.95
C ALA A 553 -3.95 -3.58 16.06
N LEU A 554 -4.98 -4.40 15.84
CA LEU A 554 -5.51 -5.31 16.84
C LEU A 554 -4.64 -6.55 17.02
N ARG A 555 -4.18 -7.17 15.93
CA ARG A 555 -3.53 -8.50 15.97
C ARG A 555 -2.41 -8.75 14.95
N GLY A 556 -2.14 -7.82 14.03
CA GLY A 556 -1.16 -8.07 12.98
C GLY A 556 0.27 -8.10 13.52
N GLU A 557 0.95 -9.23 13.37
CA GLU A 557 2.39 -9.35 13.62
C GLU A 557 3.00 -10.56 12.91
N ILE A 558 4.19 -10.37 12.37
CA ILE A 558 5.10 -11.44 11.98
C ILE A 558 6.29 -11.42 12.94
N LEU A 559 6.51 -12.54 13.62
CA LEU A 559 7.58 -12.71 14.59
C LEU A 559 8.60 -13.74 14.09
N LEU A 560 9.86 -13.48 14.41
CA LEU A 560 10.95 -14.44 14.24
C LEU A 560 11.27 -15.12 15.57
N LYS A 561 11.33 -16.45 15.54
CA LYS A 561 11.86 -17.28 16.63
C LYS A 561 13.16 -17.91 16.13
N GLU A 562 14.28 -17.45 16.68
CA GLU A 562 15.62 -17.88 16.24
C GLU A 562 15.83 -17.72 14.71
N GLY A 563 15.28 -16.65 14.12
CA GLY A 563 15.34 -16.38 12.69
C GLY A 563 14.22 -17.02 11.85
N GLU A 564 13.41 -17.93 12.40
CA GLU A 564 12.30 -18.57 11.69
C GLU A 564 10.98 -17.83 11.87
N VAL A 565 10.21 -17.71 10.78
CA VAL A 565 8.90 -17.05 10.81
C VAL A 565 7.86 -17.90 11.55
N ALA A 566 7.32 -17.36 12.64
CA ALA A 566 6.37 -18.07 13.51
C ALA A 566 4.97 -18.20 12.89
N GLN A 567 4.45 -17.14 12.27
CA GLN A 567 3.11 -17.12 11.67
C GLN A 567 3.14 -17.63 10.23
N SER A 568 2.30 -18.62 9.92
CA SER A 568 2.24 -19.21 8.58
C SER A 568 0.90 -19.05 7.87
N ASN A 569 -0.21 -18.92 8.59
CA ASN A 569 -1.53 -18.84 7.99
C ASN A 569 -2.44 -18.00 8.89
N PHE A 570 -3.71 -17.82 8.50
CA PHE A 570 -4.69 -16.96 9.17
C PHE A 570 -5.16 -17.45 10.54
N ASP A 571 -4.75 -18.64 10.96
CA ASP A 571 -4.86 -19.13 12.33
C ASP A 571 -3.81 -18.50 13.26
N GLY A 572 -2.64 -18.15 12.74
CA GLY A 572 -1.56 -17.45 13.46
C GLY A 572 -1.42 -15.96 13.13
N PHE A 573 -1.85 -15.51 11.95
CA PHE A 573 -1.93 -14.11 11.52
C PHE A 573 -3.39 -13.77 11.20
N GLU A 574 -4.21 -13.55 12.22
CA GLU A 574 -5.65 -13.44 12.03
C GLU A 574 -6.06 -12.10 11.38
N PRO A 575 -6.69 -12.12 10.19
CA PRO A 575 -7.28 -10.92 9.61
C PRO A 575 -8.49 -10.43 10.42
N LEU A 576 -8.86 -9.16 10.25
CA LEU A 576 -10.09 -8.62 10.82
C LEU A 576 -11.31 -9.42 10.32
N ARG A 577 -12.18 -9.81 11.23
CA ARG A 577 -13.44 -10.51 10.90
C ARG A 577 -14.59 -9.52 10.73
N LEU A 578 -15.61 -9.93 9.98
CA LEU A 578 -16.82 -9.11 9.75
C LEU A 578 -17.50 -8.72 11.06
N SER A 579 -17.51 -9.61 12.07
CA SER A 579 -18.08 -9.36 13.40
C SER A 579 -17.35 -8.28 14.19
N GLU A 580 -16.14 -7.93 13.78
CA GLU A 580 -15.27 -6.93 14.43
C GLU A 580 -15.22 -5.63 13.64
N MET A 581 -15.83 -5.59 12.45
CA MET A 581 -15.89 -4.39 11.64
C MET A 581 -16.82 -3.37 12.32
N PRO A 582 -16.33 -2.17 12.67
CA PRO A 582 -17.16 -1.15 13.28
C PRO A 582 -18.13 -0.55 12.27
N LYS A 583 -19.11 0.22 12.76
CA LYS A 583 -19.83 1.13 11.87
C LYS A 583 -18.85 2.20 11.36
N ILE A 584 -18.77 2.40 10.05
CA ILE A 584 -17.91 3.43 9.44
C ILE A 584 -18.79 4.48 8.78
N ASP A 585 -18.56 5.75 9.10
CA ASP A 585 -19.17 6.89 8.42
C ASP A 585 -18.07 7.73 7.77
N VAL A 586 -18.06 7.79 6.43
CA VAL A 586 -17.06 8.54 5.66
C VAL A 586 -17.65 9.86 5.15
N HIS A 587 -17.00 10.97 5.46
CA HIS A 587 -17.37 12.32 5.06
C HIS A 587 -16.29 12.90 4.15
N ILE A 588 -16.65 13.22 2.91
CA ILE A 588 -15.71 13.72 1.90
C ILE A 588 -15.87 15.24 1.83
N ILE A 589 -14.78 15.98 2.05
CA ILE A 589 -14.75 17.44 1.89
C ILE A 589 -14.95 17.78 0.41
N ARG A 590 -15.85 18.73 0.16
CA ARG A 590 -16.02 19.30 -1.18
C ARG A 590 -14.90 20.30 -1.42
N SER A 591 -14.02 20.02 -2.37
CA SER A 591 -12.93 20.89 -2.78
C SER A 591 -12.89 21.05 -4.31
N SER A 592 -12.38 22.19 -4.76
CA SER A 592 -12.04 22.48 -6.15
C SER A 592 -10.55 22.35 -6.45
N ASP A 593 -9.73 22.00 -5.45
CA ASP A 593 -8.30 21.76 -5.62
C ASP A 593 -8.05 20.58 -6.56
N PRO A 594 -6.88 20.49 -7.21
CA PRO A 594 -6.53 19.33 -8.01
C PRO A 594 -6.69 18.01 -7.22
N PRO A 595 -7.16 16.93 -7.87
CA PRO A 595 -7.30 15.64 -7.20
C PRO A 595 -5.94 15.09 -6.76
N THR A 596 -5.89 14.51 -5.56
CA THR A 596 -4.67 13.93 -4.99
C THR A 596 -4.78 12.40 -4.85
N GLY A 597 -3.79 11.78 -4.20
CA GLY A 597 -3.74 10.32 -4.02
C GLY A 597 -4.68 9.84 -2.91
N ILE A 598 -5.34 8.69 -3.10
CA ILE A 598 -6.32 8.16 -2.12
C ILE A 598 -6.15 6.67 -1.78
N GLY A 599 -5.28 5.97 -2.50
CA GLY A 599 -5.19 4.50 -2.42
C GLY A 599 -4.76 3.99 -1.04
N GLU A 600 -4.11 4.83 -0.25
CA GLU A 600 -3.43 4.44 0.99
C GLU A 600 -3.94 5.22 2.21
N CYS A 601 -4.62 6.35 2.00
CA CYS A 601 -4.90 7.36 3.03
C CYS A 601 -5.93 6.92 4.09
N GLY A 602 -6.67 5.84 3.86
CA GLY A 602 -7.59 5.27 4.85
C GLY A 602 -6.90 4.53 6.00
N VAL A 603 -5.58 4.34 5.93
CA VAL A 603 -4.80 3.54 6.89
C VAL A 603 -4.22 4.37 8.05
N PRO A 604 -3.51 5.50 7.83
CA PRO A 604 -2.63 6.09 8.84
C PRO A 604 -3.31 6.54 10.14
N CYS A 605 -4.51 7.14 10.06
CA CYS A 605 -5.18 7.71 11.24
C CYS A 605 -5.86 6.67 12.14
N VAL A 606 -5.91 5.40 11.75
CA VAL A 606 -6.75 4.40 12.42
C VAL A 606 -6.14 3.96 13.75
N SER A 607 -4.90 3.47 13.73
CA SER A 607 -4.23 3.01 14.95
C SER A 607 -4.06 4.11 15.99
N PRO A 608 -3.65 5.37 15.67
CA PRO A 608 -3.53 6.40 16.71
C PRO A 608 -4.88 6.79 17.32
N ALA A 609 -5.93 6.96 16.49
CA ALA A 609 -7.25 7.27 17.02
C ALA A 609 -7.77 6.13 17.92
N LEU A 610 -7.50 4.87 17.58
CA LEU A 610 -7.83 3.71 18.40
C LEU A 610 -7.08 3.72 19.74
N SER A 611 -5.76 3.93 19.71
CA SER A 611 -4.91 4.03 20.92
C SER A 611 -5.36 5.17 21.83
N ASN A 612 -5.70 6.33 21.26
CA ASN A 612 -6.22 7.49 21.99
C ASN A 612 -7.61 7.20 22.58
N ALA A 613 -8.46 6.45 21.88
CA ALA A 613 -9.78 6.06 22.37
C ALA A 613 -9.68 5.10 23.56
N VAL A 614 -8.75 4.14 23.52
CA VAL A 614 -8.45 3.25 24.66
C VAL A 614 -7.96 4.05 25.86
N PHE A 615 -7.07 5.02 25.66
CA PHE A 615 -6.65 5.91 26.75
C PHE A 615 -7.83 6.71 27.32
N ALA A 616 -8.69 7.28 26.48
CA ALA A 616 -9.88 8.00 26.93
C ALA A 616 -10.85 7.10 27.72
N ALA A 617 -10.97 5.82 27.36
CA ALA A 617 -11.86 4.87 28.01
C ALA A 617 -11.41 4.46 29.42
N ILE A 618 -10.11 4.18 29.57
CA ILE A 618 -9.58 3.47 30.75
C ILE A 618 -8.27 4.02 31.31
N GLY A 619 -7.71 5.09 30.72
CA GLY A 619 -6.47 5.74 31.17
C GLY A 619 -5.18 5.02 30.81
N LYS A 620 -5.23 3.93 30.02
CA LYS A 620 -4.04 3.18 29.58
C LYS A 620 -3.52 3.70 28.24
N ARG A 621 -2.24 4.09 28.19
CA ARG A 621 -1.57 4.51 26.94
C ARG A 621 -1.12 3.30 26.13
N VAL A 622 -1.50 3.27 24.85
CA VAL A 622 -1.10 2.26 23.88
C VAL A 622 -0.04 2.87 22.97
N ARG A 623 1.23 2.47 23.15
CA ARG A 623 2.37 2.99 22.38
C ARG A 623 3.00 1.96 21.44
N SER A 624 2.70 0.68 21.63
CA SER A 624 3.19 -0.39 20.77
C SER A 624 2.02 -1.14 20.17
N LEU A 625 2.21 -1.68 18.97
CA LEU A 625 1.22 -2.51 18.29
C LEU A 625 1.77 -3.94 18.15
N PRO A 626 0.91 -4.97 18.09
CA PRO A 626 -0.55 -4.92 18.14
C PRO A 626 -1.13 -4.81 19.56
N LEU A 627 -2.40 -4.37 19.68
CA LEU A 627 -3.11 -4.23 20.97
C LEU A 627 -3.33 -5.56 21.70
N SER A 628 -3.38 -6.68 20.98
CA SER A 628 -3.50 -8.03 21.58
C SER A 628 -2.34 -8.38 22.52
N ASN A 629 -1.20 -7.70 22.41
CA ASN A 629 -0.06 -7.88 23.31
C ASN A 629 -0.14 -6.99 24.57
N ILE A 630 -1.25 -6.26 24.78
CA ILE A 630 -1.40 -5.29 25.86
C ILE A 630 -2.53 -5.71 26.81
N ASP A 631 -2.25 -5.71 28.11
CA ASP A 631 -3.27 -5.95 29.13
C ASP A 631 -4.18 -4.73 29.30
N LEU A 632 -5.44 -4.85 28.88
CA LEU A 632 -6.44 -3.79 28.96
C LEU A 632 -7.38 -3.89 30.17
N ARG A 633 -7.18 -4.85 31.10
CA ARG A 633 -8.02 -4.99 32.31
C ARG A 633 -8.03 -3.73 33.18
N TRP A 634 -9.15 -3.37 33.78
CA TRP A 634 -9.27 -2.16 34.60
C TRP A 634 -10.36 -2.25 35.68
N SER A 635 -10.22 -1.45 36.74
CA SER A 635 -11.06 -1.47 37.95
C SER A 635 -11.87 -0.19 38.16
#